data_AF-A0A7Y8PSW6-F1
#
_entry.id   AF-A0A7Y8PSW6-F1
#
_cell.length_a   1.000
_cell.length_b   1.000
_cell.length_c   1.000
_cell.angle_alpha   90.00
_cell.angle_beta   90.00
_cell.angle_gamma   90.00
#
_symmetry.space_group_name_H-M   'P 1'
#
loop_
_entity.id
_entity.type
_entity.pdbx_description
1 polymer ?
#
loop_
_entity_poly.entity_id
_entity_poly.type
_entity_poly.pdbx_seq_one_letter_code
_entity_poly.pdbx_strand_id
1 'polypeptide(L)'
;MIKILGVFVFVYSIFHVLGYFVNQYEHAEIYTLGCVDKSKAPCKVYKGSLKTTFWAKDYVVNNGAKEIIISKYDVAAIKYPQEVN
;
A
#
# COMPACT_ATOMS: atom_id res chain seq x y z
N MET A 1 -6.37 29.49 24.52
CA MET A 1 -5.79 29.26 23.17
C MET A 1 -4.90 28.02 23.10
N ILE A 2 -3.88 27.85 23.97
CA ILE A 2 -2.99 26.65 23.99
C ILE A 2 -3.74 25.31 24.04
N LYS A 3 -4.85 25.23 24.81
CA LYS A 3 -5.66 24.01 24.91
C LYS A 3 -6.30 23.58 23.58
N ILE A 4 -6.66 24.53 22.72
CA ILE A 4 -7.28 24.25 21.42
C ILE A 4 -6.21 23.77 20.42
N LEU A 5 -5.02 24.38 20.45
CA LEU A 5 -3.89 23.99 19.61
C LEU A 5 -3.45 22.54 19.88
N GLY A 6 -3.42 22.12 21.14
CA GLY A 6 -3.08 20.74 21.51
C GLY A 6 -4.08 19.71 20.98
N VAL A 7 -5.37 20.05 20.95
CA VAL A 7 -6.41 19.17 20.38
C VAL A 7 -6.23 19.00 18.88
N PHE A 8 -5.93 20.06 18.13
CA PHE A 8 -5.69 19.94 16.69
C PHE A 8 -4.46 19.07 16.38
N VAL A 9 -3.36 19.23 17.13
CA VAL A 9 -2.16 18.40 16.95
C VAL A 9 -2.43 16.93 17.27
N PHE A 10 -3.19 16.66 18.33
CA PHE A 10 -3.56 15.30 18.72
C PHE A 10 -4.50 14.62 17.74
N VAL A 11 -5.50 15.34 17.24
CA VAL A 11 -6.41 14.83 16.21
C VAL A 11 -5.66 14.57 14.92
N TYR A 12 -4.78 15.50 14.50
CA TYR A 12 -3.95 15.34 13.31
C TYR A 12 -3.02 14.12 13.39
N SER A 13 -2.39 13.88 14.55
CA SER A 13 -1.51 12.72 14.73
C SER A 13 -2.27 11.40 14.73
N ILE A 14 -3.48 11.33 15.31
CA ILE A 14 -4.33 10.13 15.26
C ILE A 14 -4.71 9.78 13.82
N PHE A 15 -5.13 10.76 13.01
CA PHE A 15 -5.47 10.50 11.61
C PHE A 15 -4.25 10.03 10.79
N HIS A 16 -3.05 10.50 11.13
CA HIS A 16 -1.82 10.04 10.50
C HIS A 16 -1.47 8.59 10.88
N VAL A 17 -1.61 8.23 12.15
CA VAL A 17 -1.35 6.87 12.63
C VAL A 17 -2.39 5.89 12.07
N LEU A 18 -3.68 6.23 12.09
CA LEU A 18 -4.73 5.41 11.48
C LEU A 18 -4.50 5.22 9.98
N GLY A 19 -4.12 6.28 9.26
CA GLY A 19 -3.77 6.19 7.84
C GLY A 19 -2.59 5.25 7.56
N TYR A 20 -1.68 5.05 8.51
CA TYR A 20 -0.58 4.09 8.39
C TYR A 20 -1.04 2.63 8.53
N PHE A 21 -2.06 2.35 9.34
CA PHE A 21 -2.59 0.99 9.57
C PHE A 21 -3.68 0.59 8.57
N VAL A 22 -4.57 1.50 8.19
CA VAL A 22 -5.63 1.25 7.18
C VAL A 22 -5.04 0.88 5.82
N ASN A 23 -3.81 1.33 5.56
CA ASN A 23 -3.08 1.09 4.33
C ASN A 23 -2.24 -0.20 4.33
N GLN A 24 -2.48 -1.10 5.30
CA GLN A 24 -1.82 -2.39 5.41
C GLN A 24 -2.82 -3.52 5.15
N TYR A 25 -2.50 -4.37 4.19
CA TYR A 25 -3.23 -5.60 3.93
C TYR A 25 -2.29 -6.78 4.15
N GLU A 26 -2.67 -7.76 4.97
CA GLU A 26 -1.81 -8.91 5.28
C GLU A 26 -1.52 -9.77 4.05
N HIS A 27 -2.50 -9.83 3.13
CA HIS A 27 -2.39 -10.54 1.87
C HIS A 27 -2.92 -9.66 0.75
N ALA A 28 -2.10 -9.43 -0.27
CA ALA A 28 -2.52 -8.81 -1.53
C ALA A 28 -1.71 -9.41 -2.68
N GLU A 29 -2.32 -9.42 -3.86
CA GLU A 29 -1.64 -9.76 -5.11
C GLU A 29 -1.56 -8.52 -6.00
N ILE A 30 -0.36 -8.10 -6.36
CA ILE A 30 -0.11 -6.96 -7.24
C ILE A 30 0.30 -7.46 -8.61
N TYR A 31 -0.42 -7.02 -9.63
CA TYR A 31 -0.18 -7.33 -11.03
C TYR A 31 0.50 -6.13 -11.68
N THR A 32 1.67 -6.34 -12.31
CA THR A 32 2.36 -5.28 -13.04
C THR A 32 1.69 -4.94 -14.36
N LEU A 33 1.98 -3.76 -14.93
CA LEU A 33 1.52 -3.34 -16.27
C LEU A 33 1.75 -4.38 -17.35
N GLY A 34 2.85 -5.15 -17.26
CA GLY A 34 3.15 -6.24 -18.18
C GLY A 34 2.09 -7.36 -18.25
N CYS A 35 1.23 -7.46 -17.24
CA CYS A 35 0.13 -8.42 -17.20
C CYS A 35 -1.10 -7.97 -18.00
N VAL A 36 -1.24 -6.66 -18.28
CA VAL A 36 -2.32 -6.09 -19.11
C VAL A 36 -1.80 -5.72 -20.49
N ASP A 37 -0.57 -5.20 -20.56
CA ASP A 37 0.08 -4.78 -21.80
C ASP A 37 1.48 -5.40 -21.90
N LYS A 38 1.57 -6.48 -22.68
CA LYS A 38 2.82 -7.24 -22.88
C LYS A 38 3.91 -6.44 -23.61
N SER A 39 3.59 -5.29 -24.20
CA SER A 39 4.57 -4.44 -24.88
C SER A 39 5.40 -3.58 -23.92
N LYS A 40 4.92 -3.35 -22.69
CA LYS A 40 5.56 -2.42 -21.74
C LYS A 40 6.60 -3.09 -20.84
N ALA A 41 6.31 -4.30 -20.36
CA ALA A 41 7.17 -5.03 -19.43
C ALA A 41 6.76 -6.52 -19.36
N PRO A 42 7.63 -7.41 -18.84
CA PRO A 42 7.20 -8.76 -18.48
C PRO A 42 6.14 -8.71 -17.36
N CYS A 43 5.10 -9.54 -17.49
CA CYS A 43 4.10 -9.72 -16.44
C CYS A 43 4.76 -10.31 -15.19
N LYS A 44 4.60 -9.62 -14.06
CA LYS A 44 5.03 -10.08 -12.75
C LYS A 44 3.87 -9.94 -11.77
N VAL A 45 3.72 -10.94 -10.92
CA VAL A 45 2.73 -10.95 -9.85
C VAL A 45 3.47 -11.03 -8.52
N TYR A 46 3.26 -10.05 -7.68
CA TYR A 46 3.85 -9.98 -6.34
C TYR A 46 2.78 -10.30 -5.31
N LYS A 47 3.05 -11.28 -4.45
CA LYS A 47 2.13 -11.71 -3.40
C LYS A 47 2.76 -11.49 -2.04
N GLY A 48 1.97 -11.03 -1.09
CA GLY A 48 2.42 -10.83 0.29
C GLY A 48 1.66 -9.71 0.97
N SER A 49 2.22 -9.22 2.07
CA SER A 49 1.63 -8.11 2.80
C SER A 49 1.89 -6.81 2.07
N LEU A 50 0.83 -6.05 1.79
CA LEU A 50 0.90 -4.78 1.09
C LEU A 50 0.88 -3.62 2.07
N LYS A 51 1.85 -2.73 1.95
CA LYS A 51 1.85 -1.42 2.61
C LYS A 51 1.94 -0.33 1.55
N THR A 52 1.19 0.75 1.68
CA THR A 52 1.38 1.94 0.83
C THR A 52 2.23 3.00 1.54
N THR A 53 3.21 3.56 0.84
CA THR A 53 4.03 4.64 1.37
C THR A 53 3.29 5.97 1.31
N PHE A 54 3.39 6.78 2.37
CA PHE A 54 2.61 8.01 2.54
C PHE A 54 2.90 9.08 1.46
N TRP A 55 4.13 9.11 0.93
CA TRP A 55 4.61 10.17 0.03
C TRP A 55 4.51 9.78 -1.44
N ALA A 56 4.94 8.57 -1.80
CA ALA A 56 4.96 8.14 -3.19
C ALA A 56 3.69 7.37 -3.59
N LYS A 57 2.90 6.89 -2.60
CA LYS A 57 1.85 5.87 -2.77
C LYS A 57 2.38 4.59 -3.42
N ASP A 58 3.68 4.34 -3.28
CA ASP A 58 4.31 3.12 -3.77
C ASP A 58 3.91 1.96 -2.89
N TYR A 59 3.84 0.80 -3.51
CA TYR A 59 3.41 -0.45 -2.91
C TYR A 59 4.61 -1.23 -2.40
N VAL A 60 4.68 -1.46 -1.11
CA VAL A 60 5.68 -2.33 -0.50
C VAL A 60 5.04 -3.70 -0.29
N VAL A 61 5.54 -4.71 -0.99
CA VAL A 61 5.11 -6.11 -0.82
C VAL A 61 6.16 -6.84 0.00
N ASN A 62 5.75 -7.40 1.14
CA ASN A 62 6.59 -8.29 1.93
C ASN A 62 6.16 -9.74 1.70
N ASN A 63 7.04 -10.55 1.09
CA ASN A 63 6.80 -11.98 0.83
C ASN A 63 7.50 -12.88 1.87
N GLY A 64 7.66 -12.39 3.11
CA GLY A 64 8.29 -13.11 4.24
C GLY A 64 9.82 -13.19 4.19
N ALA A 65 10.44 -13.16 3.00
CA ALA A 65 11.89 -13.23 2.83
C ALA A 65 12.54 -11.88 2.46
N LYS A 66 11.78 -10.98 1.84
CA LYS A 66 12.26 -9.66 1.39
C LYS A 66 11.10 -8.69 1.20
N GLU A 67 11.38 -7.42 1.44
CA GLU A 67 10.51 -6.32 1.05
C GLU A 67 10.82 -5.88 -0.37
N ILE A 68 9.77 -5.74 -1.18
CA ILE A 68 9.86 -5.32 -2.58
C ILE A 68 9.04 -4.04 -2.71
N ILE A 69 9.71 -2.95 -3.11
CA ILE A 69 9.04 -1.68 -3.40
C ILE A 69 8.68 -1.66 -4.89
N ILE A 70 7.41 -1.43 -5.18
CA ILE A 70 6.84 -1.38 -6.52
C ILE A 70 6.21 -0.01 -6.70
N SER A 71 6.60 0.71 -7.74
CA SER A 71 6.00 2.01 -7.99
C SER A 71 4.52 1.86 -8.35
N LYS A 72 3.67 2.77 -7.87
CA LYS A 72 2.24 2.77 -8.24
C LYS A 72 2.02 2.86 -9.75
N TYR A 73 2.95 3.45 -10.49
CA TYR A 73 2.86 3.61 -11.94
C TYR A 73 3.11 2.29 -12.68
N ASP A 74 3.78 1.34 -12.05
CA ASP A 74 4.04 0.01 -12.63
C ASP A 74 2.94 -1.00 -12.29
N VAL A 75 1.97 -0.62 -11.46
CA VAL A 75 0.85 -1.46 -11.04
C VAL A 75 -0.32 -1.32 -11.99
N ALA A 76 -0.80 -2.45 -12.51
CA ALA A 76 -2.01 -2.53 -13.32
C ALA A 76 -3.26 -2.79 -12.48
N ALA A 77 -3.15 -3.71 -11.52
CA ALA A 77 -4.26 -4.11 -10.67
C ALA A 77 -3.75 -4.65 -9.34
N ILE A 78 -4.59 -4.51 -8.31
CA ILE A 78 -4.37 -5.09 -6.99
C ILE A 78 -5.58 -5.93 -6.64
N LYS A 79 -5.33 -7.20 -6.32
CA LYS A 79 -6.35 -8.09 -5.79
C LYS A 79 -6.13 -8.24 -4.29
N TYR A 80 -7.09 -7.77 -3.52
CA TYR A 80 -7.21 -8.10 -2.12
C TYR A 80 -7.99 -9.42 -2.03
N PRO A 81 -7.48 -10.47 -1.37
CA PRO A 81 -8.29 -11.61 -1.03
C PRO A 81 -9.46 -11.06 -0.21
N GLN A 82 -10.69 -11.35 -0.66
CA GLN A 82 -11.85 -11.04 0.15
C GLN A 82 -11.68 -11.84 1.44
N GLU A 83 -11.68 -11.16 2.58
CA GLU A 83 -11.95 -11.85 3.84
C GLU A 83 -13.32 -12.51 3.66
N VAL A 84 -13.31 -13.83 3.61
CA VAL A 84 -14.53 -14.62 3.68
C VAL A 84 -15.02 -14.43 5.10
N ASN A 85 -15.93 -13.47 5.26
CA ASN A 85 -16.67 -13.21 6.49
C ASN A 85 -17.58 -14.40 6.79
#